data_AF-A0A6G9KT50-F1
#
_entry.id   AF-A0A6G9KT50-F1
#
_cell.length_a   1.000
_cell.length_b   1.000
_cell.length_c   1.000
_cell.angle_alpha   90.00
_cell.angle_beta   90.00
_cell.angle_gamma   90.00
#
_symmetry.space_group_name_H-M   'P 1'
#
loop_
_entity.id
_entity.type
_entity.pdbx_description
1 polymer ?
#
loop_
_entity_poly.entity_id
_entity_poly.type
_entity_poly.pdbx_seq_one_letter_code
_entity_poly.pdbx_strand_id
1 'polypeptide(L)' 'VKLRQTDRLLDGVADGSMRSKADRMAKMERRERNRHAKQGESDRHNAVSLSKHLFSGKRGVGKTDFR' A
#
# COMPACT_ATOMS: atom_id res chain seq x y z
N VAL A 1 -1.96 -15.22 30.83
CA VAL A 1 -1.06 -14.17 31.39
C VAL A 1 -1.16 -12.94 30.50
N LYS A 2 -1.65 -11.81 31.01
CA LYS A 2 -1.74 -10.57 30.23
C LYS A 2 -0.33 -10.01 30.07
N LEU A 3 0.18 -9.95 28.84
CA LEU A 3 1.50 -9.38 28.54
C LEU A 3 1.53 -7.92 29.03
N ARG A 4 2.47 -7.59 29.93
CA ARG A 4 2.79 -6.22 30.37
C ARG A 4 3.63 -5.52 29.31
N GLN A 5 3.13 -5.46 28.08
CA GLN A 5 3.83 -4.79 26.99
C GLN A 5 3.40 -3.32 26.95
N THR A 6 4.38 -2.43 26.95
CA THR A 6 4.16 -0.98 26.83
C THR A 6 3.80 -0.60 25.39
N ASP A 7 3.12 0.54 25.20
CA ASP A 7 2.71 1.01 23.88
C ASP A 7 3.89 1.66 23.16
N ARG A 8 4.58 0.85 22.35
CA ARG A 8 5.76 1.26 21.58
C ARG A 8 5.57 2.50 20.69
N LEU A 9 4.34 2.83 20.30
CA LEU A 9 4.08 4.03 19.49
C LEU A 9 4.16 5.31 20.31
N LEU A 10 3.87 5.22 21.61
CA LEU A 10 3.74 6.36 22.51
C LEU A 10 4.86 6.45 23.56
N ASP A 11 5.60 5.35 23.78
CA ASP A 11 6.69 5.27 24.77
C ASP A 11 7.77 6.34 24.55
N GLY A 12 8.02 6.74 23.30
CA GLY A 12 9.01 7.78 22.95
C GLY A 12 8.52 9.22 23.06
N VAL A 13 7.22 9.44 23.30
CA VAL A 13 6.62 10.79 23.34
C VAL A 13 5.78 10.92 24.61
N ALA A 14 6.32 11.61 25.62
CA ALA A 14 5.66 11.74 26.92
C ALA A 14 4.44 12.67 26.91
N ASP A 15 4.52 13.79 26.18
CA ASP A 15 3.49 14.83 26.17
C ASP A 15 2.33 14.51 25.19
N GLY A 16 1.09 14.65 25.68
CA GLY A 16 -0.13 14.41 24.91
C GLY A 16 -0.29 15.36 23.72
N SER A 17 0.19 16.60 23.82
CA SER A 17 0.15 17.55 22.70
C SER A 17 1.06 17.09 21.54
N MET A 18 2.24 16.56 21.87
CA MET A 18 3.19 16.00 20.91
C MET A 18 2.69 14.67 20.31
N ARG A 19 2.00 13.84 21.09
CA ARG A 19 1.32 12.62 20.57
C ARG A 19 0.27 12.98 19.52
N SER A 20 -0.55 13.99 19.79
CA SER A 20 -1.58 14.47 18.86
C SER A 20 -0.97 15.01 17.57
N LYS A 21 0.17 15.70 17.67
CA LYS A 21 0.94 16.16 16.51
C LYS A 21 1.48 14.98 15.69
N ALA A 22 2.09 13.99 16.34
CA ALA A 22 2.64 12.80 15.68
C ALA A 22 1.55 11.98 14.95
N ASP A 23 0.40 11.75 15.60
CA ASP A 23 -0.73 11.05 14.97
C ASP A 23 -1.30 11.83 13.76
N ARG A 24 -1.38 13.16 13.86
CA ARG A 24 -1.77 14.01 12.71
C ARG A 24 -0.78 13.90 11.57
N MET A 25 0.53 13.91 11.85
CA MET A 25 1.58 13.74 10.82
C MET A 25 1.42 12.40 10.11
N ALA A 26 1.25 11.29 10.85
CA ALA A 26 1.03 9.97 10.28
C ALA A 26 -0.24 9.91 9.41
N LYS A 27 -1.35 10.55 9.83
CA LYS A 27 -2.58 10.65 9.02
C LYS A 27 -2.40 11.49 7.76
N MET A 28 -1.57 12.53 7.79
CA MET A 28 -1.27 13.38 6.64
C MET A 28 -0.44 12.61 5.60
N GLU A 29 0.64 11.96 6.03
CA GLU A 29 1.54 11.19 5.16
C GLU A 29 0.84 10.01 4.49
N ARG A 30 -0.10 9.35 5.18
CA ARG A 30 -0.87 8.24 4.62
C ARG A 30 -1.77 8.63 3.43
N ARG A 31 -2.07 9.91 3.25
CA ARG A 31 -3.00 10.40 2.19
C ARG A 31 -2.53 10.04 0.78
N GLU A 32 -1.23 10.03 0.53
CA GLU A 32 -0.70 9.72 -0.80
C GLU A 32 -1.00 8.27 -1.20
N ARG A 33 -0.70 7.31 -0.32
CA ARG A 33 -1.02 5.89 -0.56
C ARG A 33 -2.53 5.66 -0.65
N ASN A 34 -3.31 6.31 0.20
CA ASN A 34 -4.77 6.22 0.14
C ASN A 34 -5.34 6.76 -1.18
N ARG A 35 -4.75 7.83 -1.74
CA ARG A 35 -5.11 8.37 -3.06
C ARG A 35 -4.88 7.34 -4.18
N HIS A 36 -3.86 6.50 -4.05
CA HIS A 36 -3.59 5.37 -4.95
C HIS A 36 -4.34 4.08 -4.57
N ALA A 37 -5.30 4.14 -3.64
CA ALA A 37 -6.11 3.02 -3.16
C ALA A 37 -5.29 1.81 -2.66
N LYS A 38 -4.11 2.05 -2.08
CA LYS A 38 -3.29 0.98 -1.51
C LYS A 38 -3.97 0.39 -0.27
N GLN A 39 -3.91 -0.93 -0.12
CA GLN A 39 -4.53 -1.63 1.02
C GLN A 39 -3.82 -1.34 2.34
N GLY A 40 -2.54 -0.96 2.29
CA GLY A 40 -1.71 -0.67 3.45
C GLY A 40 -0.33 -0.15 3.06
N GLU A 41 0.62 -0.19 3.99
CA GLU A 41 2.02 0.22 3.71
C GLU A 41 2.81 -0.87 2.99
N SER A 42 2.40 -2.12 3.18
CA SER A 42 2.99 -3.28 2.53
C SER A 42 2.60 -3.43 1.07
N ASP A 43 1.47 -2.87 0.64
CA ASP A 43 0.97 -2.97 -0.73
C ASP A 43 1.78 -2.08 -1.68
N ARG A 44 2.71 -2.73 -2.40
CA ARG A 44 3.65 -2.13 -3.34
C ARG A 44 3.54 -2.75 -4.74
N HIS A 45 2.35 -3.19 -5.14
CA HIS A 45 2.13 -3.72 -6.50
C HIS A 45 2.38 -2.64 -7.57
N ASN A 46 3.21 -2.98 -8.57
CA ASN A 46 3.56 -2.15 -9.72
C ASN A 46 3.03 -2.81 -11.01
N ALA A 47 2.14 -2.12 -11.72
CA ALA A 47 1.62 -2.60 -13.00
C ALA A 47 2.59 -2.26 -14.15
N VAL A 48 2.77 -3.19 -15.08
CA VAL A 48 3.50 -2.92 -16.33
C VAL A 48 2.64 -2.06 -17.25
N SER A 49 3.28 -1.16 -18.00
CA SER A 49 2.55 -0.23 -18.89
C SER A 49 1.87 -0.95 -20.06
N LEU A 50 2.56 -1.90 -20.70
CA LEU A 50 2.04 -2.66 -21.84
C LEU A 50 2.43 -4.14 -21.70
N SER A 51 1.42 -4.99 -21.48
CA SER A 51 1.62 -6.44 -21.40
C SER A 51 1.80 -7.03 -22.80
N LYS A 52 2.94 -7.68 -23.05
CA LYS A 52 3.32 -8.19 -24.38
C LYS A 52 2.23 -9.03 -25.07
N HIS A 53 1.62 -9.97 -24.36
CA HIS A 53 0.63 -10.90 -24.93
C HIS A 53 -0.67 -10.23 -25.41
N LEU A 54 -0.91 -8.97 -25.02
CA LEU A 54 -2.10 -8.22 -25.48
C LEU A 54 -1.84 -7.49 -26.80
N PHE A 55 -0.59 -7.17 -27.12
CA PHE A 55 -0.24 -6.26 -28.23
C PHE A 55 0.73 -6.88 -29.24
N SER A 56 1.39 -7.98 -28.89
CA SER A 56 2.34 -8.66 -29.77
C SER A 56 1.71 -9.91 -30.37
N GLY A 57 1.76 -10.01 -31.70
CA GLY A 57 1.21 -11.12 -32.46
C GLY A 57 -0.09 -10.77 -33.19
N LYS A 58 -0.42 -11.55 -34.22
CA LYS A 58 -1.71 -11.49 -34.93
C LYS A 58 -2.37 -12.86 -34.83
N ARG A 59 -3.67 -12.88 -34.52
CA ARG A 59 -4.44 -14.13 -34.45
C ARG A 59 -4.78 -14.63 -35.86
N GLY A 60 -4.29 -15.83 -36.19
CA GLY A 60 -4.53 -16.50 -37.47
C GLY A 60 -5.75 -17.41 -37.44
N VAL A 61 -5.98 -18.14 -38.54
CA VAL A 61 -6.99 -19.21 -38.60
C VAL A 61 -6.48 -20.43 -37.82
N GLY A 62 -7.29 -20.98 -36.92
CA GLY A 62 -6.95 -22.16 -36.12
C GLY A 62 -6.88 -21.87 -34.62
N LYS A 63 -5.79 -22.29 -33.96
CA LYS A 63 -5.58 -22.05 -32.52
C LYS A 63 -5.46 -20.56 -32.22
N THR A 64 -6.07 -20.14 -31.12
CA THR A 64 -6.07 -18.75 -30.61
C THR A 64 -5.55 -18.74 -29.16
N ASP A 65 -5.05 -17.58 -28.71
CA ASP A 65 -4.29 -17.46 -27.44
C ASP A 65 -5.16 -17.56 -26.17
N PHE A 66 -6.46 -17.30 -26.30
CA PHE A 66 -7.44 -17.39 -25.22
C PHE A 66 -8.68 -18.16 -25.69
N ARG A 67 -9.48 -18.66 -24.73
CA ARG A 67 -10.67 -19.46 -25.00
C ARG A 67 -11.83 -18.64 -25.55
#